data_AF-A0A821VGK3-F1
#
_entry.id   AF-A0A821VGK3-F1
#
_cell.length_a   1.000
_cell.length_b   1.000
_cell.length_c   1.000
_cell.angle_alpha   90.00
_cell.angle_beta   90.00
_cell.angle_gamma   90.00
#
_symmetry.space_group_name_H-M   'P 1'
#
loop_
_entity.id
_entity.type
_entity.pdbx_description
1 polymer ?
#
loop_
_entity_poly.entity_id
_entity_poly.type
_entity_poly.pdbx_seq_one_letter_code
_entity_poly.pdbx_strand_id
1 'polypeptide(L)'
;TRFQTLRLQRLFGFDSKQVISYGSCQFPTLGFIVERYLQRENFISEPFWKIAVEHQTEAGEFCEFTWERNRLFEHQPCLVIYDMIMDEPLAKVMDVKSKNKSKWRPAALDTVEMEKLASRKLRMTGKKTMEIAEKLYMKGLISYPRTETNIFPTEINLQPLVQNQANDPRWGAFAQRVLNEGPRPRNGKNTDKAHPPIHPTRYPDGQLTDDENKLYELIVRHFLACVSKDAQGDETTIKISIANENFNASGLIIRERNYLDVYVYDKWSEKELPHYELNQTFYPTKIEMIQGETTAPQLLTESDLIALMEKHGIGTDATHAEHIAKIQDRLYTKMNSERRFEPEKLGLGLCEGYDKMGHALSKPHLRAELENQLKAICEGRANPADVLREQIDKYRQVFIATSVQIQKLDDSMTKYFGPPGQNPPPPPPPRPPPSGPFGDPPQTPRNNNNNQPARPQQPRPPPPARPLQQEQIRPTNSTGVPKCNCDADAKELTVKKDGPNKGRSFFRCGNNDNCNFFAWKDDATPSNAGGGQRQFGDNQANSFRKRRQSDNDDDTKQRKCGLCKQA
;
A
#
# COMPACT_ATOMS: atom_id res chain seq x y z
N THR A 1 -21.40 11.63 -6.89
CA THR A 1 -21.98 11.14 -8.16
C THR A 1 -22.92 12.14 -8.81
N ARG A 2 -24.23 12.21 -8.48
CA ARG A 2 -25.19 13.08 -9.21
C ARG A 2 -24.70 14.52 -9.34
N PHE A 3 -24.27 15.09 -8.22
CA PHE A 3 -23.72 16.44 -8.12
C PHE A 3 -22.58 16.71 -9.14
N GLN A 4 -21.51 15.91 -9.12
CA GLN A 4 -20.38 16.11 -10.04
C GLN A 4 -20.71 15.69 -11.49
N THR A 5 -21.55 14.66 -11.70
CA THR A 5 -21.88 14.17 -13.04
C THR A 5 -22.63 15.24 -13.81
N LEU A 6 -23.73 15.75 -13.26
CA LEU A 6 -24.56 16.77 -13.91
C LEU A 6 -23.77 18.06 -14.16
N ARG A 7 -22.90 18.45 -13.21
CA ARG A 7 -22.06 19.64 -13.36
C ARG A 7 -21.04 19.48 -14.48
N LEU A 8 -20.25 18.40 -14.44
CA LEU A 8 -19.13 18.21 -15.37
C LEU A 8 -19.59 17.89 -16.78
N GLN A 9 -20.70 17.14 -16.96
CA GLN A 9 -21.33 16.96 -18.27
C GLN A 9 -21.71 18.31 -18.89
N ARG A 10 -22.34 19.18 -18.10
CA ARG A 10 -22.74 20.52 -18.56
C ARG A 10 -21.54 21.41 -18.92
N LEU A 11 -20.45 21.35 -18.16
CA LEU A 11 -19.31 22.25 -18.34
C LEU A 11 -18.30 21.78 -19.40
N PHE A 12 -18.01 20.47 -19.44
CA PHE A 12 -16.93 19.90 -20.25
C PHE A 12 -17.43 18.99 -21.38
N GLY A 13 -18.76 18.86 -21.56
CA GLY A 13 -19.34 18.11 -22.66
C GLY A 13 -19.11 16.60 -22.60
N PHE A 14 -18.88 16.03 -21.41
CA PHE A 14 -18.85 14.57 -21.24
C PHE A 14 -20.18 13.95 -21.71
N ASP A 15 -20.13 12.76 -22.31
CA ASP A 15 -21.33 12.06 -22.79
C ASP A 15 -22.36 11.95 -21.66
N SER A 16 -23.61 12.29 -21.99
CA SER A 16 -24.80 12.09 -21.15
C SER A 16 -24.87 10.68 -20.50
N LYS A 17 -24.36 9.65 -21.18
CA LYS A 17 -24.30 8.26 -20.70
C LYS A 17 -23.12 8.00 -19.76
N GLN A 18 -22.09 8.86 -19.77
CA GLN A 18 -20.92 8.71 -18.91
C GLN A 18 -21.21 9.20 -17.49
N VAL A 19 -21.27 8.27 -16.55
CA VAL A 19 -21.49 8.56 -15.13
C VAL A 19 -20.16 8.83 -14.44
N ILE A 20 -19.99 10.06 -13.92
CA ILE A 20 -18.83 10.45 -13.12
C ILE A 20 -19.16 10.17 -11.65
N SER A 21 -18.96 8.91 -11.27
CA SER A 21 -19.25 8.38 -9.94
C SER A 21 -18.25 8.80 -8.86
N TYR A 22 -18.77 8.96 -7.65
CA TYR A 22 -17.99 8.99 -6.42
C TYR A 22 -18.42 7.80 -5.56
N GLY A 23 -17.46 7.15 -4.91
CA GLY A 23 -17.69 6.14 -3.89
C GLY A 23 -16.69 6.31 -2.76
N SER A 24 -17.14 6.13 -1.52
CA SER A 24 -16.34 6.37 -0.31
C SER A 24 -15.05 5.54 -0.23
N CYS A 25 -15.03 4.34 -0.83
CA CYS A 25 -13.80 3.55 -0.97
C CYS A 25 -13.15 3.71 -2.34
N GLN A 26 -13.96 3.77 -3.39
CA GLN A 26 -13.49 3.96 -4.76
C GLN A 26 -12.57 5.18 -4.90
N PHE A 27 -12.91 6.29 -4.23
CA PHE A 27 -12.18 7.54 -4.36
C PHE A 27 -10.79 7.52 -3.68
N PRO A 28 -10.62 7.05 -2.44
CA PRO A 28 -9.28 6.88 -1.87
C PRO A 28 -8.47 5.78 -2.56
N THR A 29 -9.09 4.73 -3.12
CA THR A 29 -8.38 3.75 -3.97
C THR A 29 -7.77 4.43 -5.20
N LEU A 30 -8.51 5.31 -5.88
CA LEU A 30 -7.98 6.14 -6.96
C LEU A 30 -6.88 7.10 -6.44
N GLY A 31 -7.08 7.66 -5.24
CA GLY A 31 -6.13 8.54 -4.57
C GLY A 31 -4.73 7.94 -4.46
N PHE A 32 -4.59 6.66 -4.10
CA PHE A 32 -3.30 5.99 -4.06
C PHE A 32 -2.58 5.95 -5.42
N ILE A 33 -3.33 5.73 -6.51
CA ILE A 33 -2.78 5.70 -7.87
C ILE A 33 -2.32 7.10 -8.28
N VAL A 34 -3.17 8.11 -8.07
CA VAL A 34 -2.84 9.50 -8.39
C VAL A 34 -1.66 9.99 -7.57
N GLU A 35 -1.61 9.68 -6.29
CA GLU A 35 -0.49 10.04 -5.41
C GLU A 35 0.82 9.41 -5.88
N ARG A 36 0.83 8.11 -6.22
CA ARG A 36 2.04 7.47 -6.76
C ARG A 36 2.46 8.08 -8.10
N TYR A 37 1.50 8.37 -8.97
CA TYR A 37 1.76 9.00 -10.26
C TYR A 37 2.41 10.38 -10.07
N LEU A 38 1.83 11.24 -9.23
CA LEU A 38 2.40 12.56 -8.94
C LEU A 38 3.75 12.49 -8.23
N GLN A 39 3.99 11.49 -7.36
CA GLN A 39 5.31 11.24 -6.76
C GLN A 39 6.36 10.92 -7.82
N ARG A 40 5.99 10.19 -8.88
CA ARG A 40 6.87 9.86 -10.00
C ARG A 40 7.10 11.06 -10.92
N GLU A 41 6.05 11.78 -11.29
CA GLU A 41 6.15 12.93 -12.21
C GLU A 41 6.92 14.11 -11.60
N ASN A 42 6.78 14.34 -10.29
CA ASN A 42 7.48 15.40 -9.58
C ASN A 42 8.84 14.95 -9.01
N PHE A 43 9.30 13.73 -9.34
CA PHE A 43 10.57 13.21 -8.86
C PHE A 43 11.73 13.91 -9.56
N ILE A 44 12.67 14.43 -8.79
CA ILE A 44 13.91 15.02 -9.30
C ILE A 44 15.03 14.02 -9.00
N SER A 45 15.70 13.53 -10.04
CA SER A 45 16.83 12.61 -9.90
C SER A 45 18.02 13.33 -9.25
N GLU A 46 18.59 12.73 -8.22
CA GLU A 46 19.80 13.19 -7.56
C GLU A 46 20.96 12.21 -7.88
N PRO A 47 22.11 12.72 -8.38
CA PRO A 47 23.30 11.89 -8.54
C PRO A 47 23.85 11.49 -7.17
N PHE A 48 24.43 10.30 -7.10
CA PHE A 48 25.14 9.83 -5.92
C PHE A 48 26.38 9.05 -6.34
N TRP A 49 27.32 8.91 -5.41
CA TRP A 49 28.55 8.16 -5.58
C TRP A 49 28.67 7.10 -4.51
N LYS A 50 29.20 5.94 -4.89
CA LYS A 50 29.53 4.85 -3.98
C LYS A 50 30.86 4.25 -4.36
N ILE A 51 31.53 3.63 -3.40
CA ILE A 51 32.78 2.90 -3.64
C ILE A 51 32.46 1.41 -3.70
N ALA A 52 32.84 0.75 -4.78
CA ALA A 52 32.71 -0.69 -4.95
C ALA A 52 34.11 -1.33 -4.89
N VAL A 53 34.19 -2.44 -4.16
CA VAL A 53 35.43 -3.19 -3.96
C VAL A 53 35.19 -4.62 -4.41
N GLU A 54 36.01 -5.10 -5.33
CA GLU A 54 35.98 -6.47 -5.83
C GLU A 54 37.30 -7.16 -5.52
N HIS A 55 37.22 -8.45 -5.18
CA HIS A 55 38.37 -9.30 -4.98
C HIS A 55 38.15 -10.64 -5.67
N GLN A 56 39.11 -11.02 -6.50
CA GLN A 56 39.22 -12.34 -7.09
C GLN A 56 40.38 -13.08 -6.40
N THR A 57 40.08 -14.24 -5.81
CA THR A 57 41.11 -15.07 -5.16
C THR A 57 42.03 -15.71 -6.18
N GLU A 58 43.19 -16.21 -5.74
CA GLU A 58 44.12 -16.95 -6.61
C GLU A 58 43.48 -18.20 -7.25
N ALA A 59 42.47 -18.78 -6.58
CA ALA A 59 41.67 -19.88 -7.10
C ALA A 59 40.61 -19.45 -8.14
N GLY A 60 40.52 -18.15 -8.45
CA GLY A 60 39.60 -17.58 -9.43
C GLY A 60 38.21 -17.25 -8.87
N GLU A 61 37.99 -17.38 -7.57
CA GLU A 61 36.69 -17.13 -6.94
C GLU A 61 36.45 -15.62 -6.76
N PHE A 62 35.22 -15.16 -6.95
CA PHE A 62 34.88 -13.74 -6.97
C PHE A 62 34.08 -13.30 -5.74
N CYS A 63 34.43 -12.15 -5.17
CA CYS A 63 33.70 -11.52 -4.07
C CYS A 63 33.58 -10.01 -4.28
N GLU A 64 32.34 -9.50 -4.23
CA GLU A 64 32.03 -8.07 -4.23
C GLU A 64 31.68 -7.62 -2.80
N PHE A 65 32.35 -6.56 -2.34
CA PHE A 65 32.13 -5.94 -1.05
C PHE A 65 31.39 -4.60 -1.21
N THR A 66 30.33 -4.45 -0.43
CA THR A 66 29.47 -3.26 -0.40
C THR A 66 29.93 -2.29 0.67
N TRP A 67 30.05 -1.02 0.32
CA TRP A 67 30.50 0.02 1.25
C TRP A 67 29.49 0.26 2.38
N GLU A 68 29.96 0.32 3.63
CA GLU A 68 29.11 0.44 4.81
C GLU A 68 28.39 1.80 4.87
N ARG A 69 28.94 2.84 4.24
CA ARG A 69 28.26 4.14 4.07
C ARG A 69 27.16 4.12 3.00
N ASN A 70 27.01 3.02 2.26
CA ASN A 70 26.12 2.83 1.12
C ASN A 70 26.45 3.75 -0.07
N ARG A 71 26.17 5.05 0.06
CA ARG A 71 26.37 6.08 -0.97
C ARG A 71 26.41 7.48 -0.38
N LEU A 72 27.04 8.41 -1.08
CA LEU A 72 27.06 9.84 -0.78
C LEU A 72 26.45 10.64 -1.94
N PHE A 73 25.73 11.72 -1.63
CA PHE A 73 25.14 12.61 -2.63
C PHE A 73 26.06 13.79 -3.02
N GLU A 74 27.27 13.82 -2.45
CA GLU A 74 28.28 14.83 -2.73
C GLU A 74 29.50 14.16 -3.33
N HIS A 75 29.95 14.64 -4.49
CA HIS A 75 31.10 14.08 -5.19
C HIS A 75 32.40 14.26 -4.39
N GLN A 76 32.67 15.50 -3.93
CA GLN A 76 33.95 15.84 -3.31
C GLN A 76 34.27 15.01 -2.04
N PRO A 77 33.32 14.80 -1.09
CA PRO A 77 33.57 13.92 0.05
C PRO A 77 33.79 12.46 -0.35
N CYS A 78 33.09 11.96 -1.38
CA CYS A 78 33.31 10.59 -1.87
C CYS A 78 34.68 10.44 -2.52
N LEU A 79 35.11 11.44 -3.30
CA LEU A 79 36.42 11.47 -3.95
C LEU A 79 37.55 11.47 -2.92
N VAL A 80 37.47 12.31 -1.88
CA VAL A 80 38.47 12.34 -0.80
C VAL A 80 38.62 10.98 -0.12
N ILE A 81 37.49 10.30 0.16
CA ILE A 81 37.53 8.97 0.76
C ILE A 81 38.12 7.93 -0.20
N TYR A 82 37.77 8.03 -1.49
CA TYR A 82 38.31 7.16 -2.53
C TYR A 82 39.82 7.34 -2.70
N ASP A 83 40.32 8.58 -2.68
CA ASP A 83 41.76 8.87 -2.75
C ASP A 83 42.49 8.28 -1.55
N MET A 84 41.95 8.42 -0.33
CA MET A 84 42.50 7.79 0.88
C MET A 84 42.58 6.25 0.75
N ILE A 85 41.57 5.63 0.14
CA ILE A 85 41.56 4.19 -0.13
C ILE A 85 42.61 3.82 -1.18
N MET A 86 42.81 4.65 -2.21
CA MET A 86 43.80 4.39 -3.25
C MET A 86 45.25 4.59 -2.77
N ASP A 87 45.47 5.48 -1.80
CA ASP A 87 46.76 5.66 -1.14
C ASP A 87 47.11 4.46 -0.24
N GLU A 88 46.12 3.84 0.41
CA GLU A 88 46.30 2.67 1.29
C GLU A 88 45.30 1.52 0.94
N PRO A 89 45.45 0.85 -0.22
CA PRO A 89 44.44 -0.06 -0.76
C PRO A 89 44.45 -1.45 -0.12
N LEU A 90 45.34 -1.72 0.84
CA LEU A 90 45.43 -3.02 1.50
C LEU A 90 44.19 -3.25 2.36
N ALA A 91 43.36 -4.22 1.96
CA ALA A 91 42.21 -4.64 2.73
C ALA A 91 42.64 -5.54 3.88
N LYS A 92 42.03 -5.33 5.06
CA LYS A 92 42.16 -6.22 6.21
C LYS A 92 40.80 -6.79 6.58
N VAL A 93 40.70 -8.11 6.73
CA VAL A 93 39.51 -8.79 7.24
C VAL A 93 39.37 -8.51 8.74
N MET A 94 38.29 -7.80 9.09
CA MET A 94 38.00 -7.36 10.45
C MET A 94 37.06 -8.30 11.18
N ASP A 95 36.18 -9.00 10.46
CA ASP A 95 35.18 -9.87 11.05
C ASP A 95 34.71 -10.91 10.02
N VAL A 96 34.52 -12.15 10.46
CA VAL A 96 33.93 -13.24 9.68
C VAL A 96 32.88 -13.91 10.55
N LYS A 97 31.61 -13.67 10.25
CA LYS A 97 30.47 -14.19 11.03
C LYS A 97 29.65 -15.12 10.17
N SER A 98 29.52 -16.36 10.61
CA SER A 98 28.54 -17.30 10.08
C SER A 98 27.42 -17.51 11.09
N LYS A 99 26.17 -17.51 10.62
CA LYS A 99 25.01 -17.80 11.45
C LYS A 99 23.97 -18.61 10.66
N ASN A 100 23.26 -19.48 11.38
CA ASN A 100 22.09 -20.15 10.83
C ASN A 100 21.04 -19.12 10.40
N LYS A 101 20.59 -19.22 9.15
CA LYS A 101 19.55 -18.40 8.56
C LYS A 101 18.42 -19.29 8.07
N SER A 102 17.20 -18.96 8.46
CA SER A 102 16.01 -19.61 7.92
C SER A 102 15.27 -18.67 6.98
N LYS A 103 14.69 -19.25 5.93
CA LYS A 103 13.68 -18.58 5.12
C LYS A 103 12.34 -19.21 5.40
N TRP A 104 11.44 -18.40 5.92
CA TRP A 104 10.16 -18.87 6.42
C TRP A 104 9.24 -19.28 5.27
N ARG A 105 8.62 -20.45 5.39
CA ARG A 105 7.54 -20.92 4.52
C ARG A 105 6.35 -19.95 4.54
N PRO A 106 5.45 -19.95 3.55
CA PRO A 106 4.31 -19.02 3.57
C PRO A 106 3.40 -19.25 4.78
N ALA A 107 2.80 -18.17 5.29
CA ALA A 107 1.71 -18.29 6.27
C ALA A 107 0.44 -18.86 5.59
N ALA A 108 -0.55 -19.31 6.35
CA ALA A 108 -1.80 -19.80 5.75
C ALA A 108 -2.49 -18.71 4.91
N LEU A 109 -3.11 -19.12 3.81
CA LEU A 109 -3.60 -18.22 2.76
C LEU A 109 -4.93 -17.57 3.14
N ASP A 110 -4.99 -16.25 3.11
CA ASP A 110 -6.24 -15.48 3.17
C ASP A 110 -6.57 -14.87 1.79
N THR A 111 -7.70 -14.18 1.67
CA THR A 111 -8.13 -13.59 0.39
C THR A 111 -7.14 -12.57 -0.13
N VAL A 112 -6.59 -11.72 0.74
CA VAL A 112 -5.69 -10.63 0.34
C VAL A 112 -4.39 -11.17 -0.23
N GLU A 113 -3.77 -12.16 0.43
CA GLU A 113 -2.57 -12.79 -0.13
C GLU A 113 -2.87 -13.61 -1.38
N MET A 114 -4.03 -14.26 -1.48
CA MET A 114 -4.42 -14.94 -2.72
C MET A 114 -4.49 -13.96 -3.90
N GLU A 115 -5.15 -12.81 -3.74
CA GLU A 115 -5.25 -11.79 -4.79
C GLU A 115 -3.88 -11.21 -5.17
N LYS A 116 -3.04 -10.87 -4.17
CA LYS A 116 -1.68 -10.35 -4.39
C LYS A 116 -0.78 -11.36 -5.09
N LEU A 117 -0.84 -12.64 -4.70
CA LEU A 117 -0.06 -13.70 -5.33
C LEU A 117 -0.56 -14.00 -6.74
N ALA A 118 -1.86 -14.08 -6.97
CA ALA A 118 -2.42 -14.29 -8.29
C ALA A 118 -2.07 -13.15 -9.26
N SER A 119 -2.08 -11.90 -8.78
CA SER A 119 -1.65 -10.74 -9.56
C SER A 119 -0.16 -10.81 -9.93
N ARG A 120 0.72 -11.02 -8.94
CA ARG A 120 2.18 -11.04 -9.15
C ARG A 120 2.68 -12.26 -9.92
N LYS A 121 2.10 -13.43 -9.67
CA LYS A 121 2.64 -14.73 -10.11
C LYS A 121 1.87 -15.31 -11.29
N LEU A 122 0.55 -15.14 -11.32
CA LEU A 122 -0.31 -15.69 -12.38
C LEU A 122 -0.76 -14.63 -13.39
N ARG A 123 -0.45 -13.35 -13.15
CA ARG A 123 -0.91 -12.23 -13.98
C ARG A 123 -2.44 -12.19 -14.11
N MET A 124 -3.17 -12.53 -13.04
CA MET A 124 -4.63 -12.45 -12.96
C MET A 124 -5.05 -11.21 -12.18
N THR A 125 -6.11 -10.52 -12.61
CA THR A 125 -6.65 -9.40 -11.82
C THR A 125 -7.38 -9.91 -10.59
N GLY A 126 -7.49 -9.09 -9.53
CA GLY A 126 -8.20 -9.48 -8.30
C GLY A 126 -9.62 -9.95 -8.60
N LYS A 127 -10.34 -9.21 -9.46
CA LYS A 127 -11.69 -9.59 -9.91
C LYS A 127 -11.73 -10.97 -10.57
N LYS A 128 -10.83 -11.23 -11.52
CA LYS A 128 -10.74 -12.53 -12.21
C LYS A 128 -10.36 -13.66 -11.24
N THR A 129 -9.43 -13.39 -10.31
CA THR A 129 -9.03 -14.33 -9.27
C THR A 129 -10.23 -14.72 -8.41
N MET A 130 -11.01 -13.75 -7.94
CA MET A 130 -12.19 -14.01 -7.11
C MET A 130 -13.28 -14.77 -7.87
N GLU A 131 -13.55 -14.42 -9.13
CA GLU A 131 -14.51 -15.15 -9.98
C GLU A 131 -14.10 -16.63 -10.18
N ILE A 132 -12.80 -16.89 -10.37
CA ILE A 132 -12.29 -18.27 -10.52
C ILE A 132 -12.31 -19.01 -9.18
N ALA A 133 -11.89 -18.36 -8.10
CA ALA A 133 -11.89 -18.94 -6.77
C ALA A 133 -13.31 -19.36 -6.33
N GLU A 134 -14.32 -18.52 -6.61
CA GLU A 134 -15.72 -18.85 -6.37
C GLU A 134 -16.17 -20.08 -7.17
N LYS A 135 -15.78 -20.19 -8.45
CA LYS A 135 -16.06 -21.40 -9.26
C LYS A 135 -15.40 -22.65 -8.68
N LEU A 136 -14.14 -22.55 -8.25
CA LEU A 136 -13.42 -23.66 -7.62
C LEU A 136 -14.09 -24.07 -6.30
N TYR A 137 -14.54 -23.11 -5.49
CA TYR A 137 -15.30 -23.35 -4.28
C TYR A 137 -16.65 -24.04 -4.56
N MET A 138 -17.41 -23.56 -5.56
CA MET A 138 -18.68 -24.20 -5.98
C MET A 138 -18.48 -25.63 -6.50
N LYS A 139 -17.31 -25.93 -7.09
CA LYS A 139 -16.89 -27.29 -7.47
C LYS A 139 -16.40 -28.14 -6.29
N GLY A 140 -16.33 -27.57 -5.07
CA GLY A 140 -15.86 -28.27 -3.87
C GLY A 140 -14.35 -28.54 -3.85
N LEU A 141 -13.56 -27.79 -4.64
CA LEU A 141 -12.11 -28.01 -4.79
C LEU A 141 -11.27 -27.20 -3.82
N ILE A 142 -11.78 -26.06 -3.36
CA ILE A 142 -11.14 -25.20 -2.35
C ILE A 142 -12.15 -24.80 -1.27
N SER A 143 -11.66 -24.38 -0.11
CA SER A 143 -12.47 -23.75 0.93
C SER A 143 -12.99 -22.36 0.50
N TYR A 144 -13.89 -21.77 1.28
CA TYR A 144 -14.52 -20.50 0.95
C TYR A 144 -13.46 -19.38 0.74
N PRO A 145 -13.42 -18.72 -0.43
CA PRO A 145 -12.28 -17.87 -0.83
C PRO A 145 -12.37 -16.43 -0.34
N ARG A 146 -13.39 -16.08 0.45
CA ARG A 146 -13.59 -14.75 1.07
C ARG A 146 -13.43 -14.88 2.58
N THR A 147 -12.21 -14.77 3.06
CA THR A 147 -11.84 -14.91 4.46
C THR A 147 -10.62 -14.07 4.79
N GLU A 148 -10.63 -13.48 5.99
CA GLU A 148 -9.46 -12.83 6.60
C GLU A 148 -8.67 -13.80 7.51
N THR A 149 -9.11 -15.06 7.59
CA THR A 149 -8.50 -16.08 8.43
C THR A 149 -7.23 -16.61 7.81
N ASN A 150 -6.13 -16.48 8.55
CA ASN A 150 -4.84 -17.09 8.23
C ASN A 150 -4.36 -18.01 9.36
N ILE A 151 -5.29 -18.57 10.12
CA ILE A 151 -5.06 -19.56 11.18
C ILE A 151 -5.92 -20.79 10.89
N PHE A 152 -5.29 -21.95 10.70
CA PHE A 152 -6.04 -23.21 10.64
C PHE A 152 -6.60 -23.55 12.04
N PRO A 153 -7.93 -23.75 12.19
CA PRO A 153 -8.52 -24.22 13.44
C PRO A 153 -7.98 -25.60 13.84
N THR A 154 -7.88 -25.86 15.15
CA THR A 154 -7.36 -27.11 15.71
C THR A 154 -8.19 -28.33 15.34
N GLU A 155 -9.47 -28.12 15.02
CA GLU A 155 -10.44 -29.15 14.68
C GLU A 155 -10.28 -29.66 13.25
N ILE A 156 -9.59 -28.91 12.37
CA ILE A 156 -9.37 -29.34 10.99
C ILE A 156 -8.18 -30.29 10.93
N ASN A 157 -8.47 -31.56 10.62
CA ASN A 157 -7.43 -32.53 10.31
C ASN A 157 -6.83 -32.24 8.92
N LEU A 158 -5.59 -31.76 8.90
CA LEU A 158 -4.88 -31.40 7.67
C LEU A 158 -4.34 -32.62 6.90
N GLN A 159 -4.20 -33.78 7.53
CA GLN A 159 -3.57 -34.95 6.93
C GLN A 159 -4.37 -35.50 5.72
N PRO A 160 -5.70 -35.67 5.77
CA PRO A 160 -6.50 -36.03 4.60
C PRO A 160 -6.38 -35.03 3.44
N LEU A 161 -6.26 -33.73 3.74
CA LEU A 161 -6.14 -32.69 2.73
C LEU A 161 -4.80 -32.78 1.98
N VAL A 162 -3.72 -33.11 2.69
CA VAL A 162 -2.41 -33.40 2.07
C VAL A 162 -2.47 -34.72 1.30
N GLN A 163 -3.11 -35.76 1.84
CA GLN A 163 -3.25 -37.07 1.21
C GLN A 163 -3.95 -36.99 -0.15
N ASN A 164 -4.97 -36.16 -0.27
CA ASN A 164 -5.67 -35.91 -1.53
C ASN A 164 -4.74 -35.40 -2.64
N GLN A 165 -3.59 -34.81 -2.30
CA GLN A 165 -2.64 -34.23 -3.24
C GLN A 165 -1.46 -35.17 -3.58
N ALA A 166 -1.37 -36.34 -2.97
CA ALA A 166 -0.21 -37.24 -3.08
C ALA A 166 -0.02 -37.87 -4.47
N ASN A 167 -1.05 -37.91 -5.30
CA ASN A 167 -1.02 -38.53 -6.62
C ASN A 167 -0.74 -37.55 -7.78
N ASP A 168 -0.62 -36.24 -7.52
CA ASP A 168 -0.31 -35.28 -8.59
C ASP A 168 1.15 -35.47 -9.06
N PRO A 169 1.42 -35.53 -10.37
CA PRO A 169 2.78 -35.76 -10.88
C PRO A 169 3.76 -34.62 -10.57
N ARG A 170 3.28 -33.41 -10.27
CA ARG A 170 4.12 -32.21 -10.07
C ARG A 170 4.51 -31.99 -8.61
N TRP A 171 3.68 -32.43 -7.65
CA TRP A 171 3.91 -32.20 -6.21
C TRP A 171 3.58 -33.40 -5.32
N GLY A 172 3.08 -34.50 -5.86
CA GLY A 172 2.66 -35.67 -5.09
C GLY A 172 3.75 -36.25 -4.20
N ALA A 173 4.98 -36.36 -4.73
CA ALA A 173 6.14 -36.78 -3.95
C ALA A 173 6.42 -35.85 -2.74
N PHE A 174 6.23 -34.55 -2.91
CA PHE A 174 6.36 -33.58 -1.81
C PHE A 174 5.24 -33.77 -0.78
N ALA A 175 4.00 -33.95 -1.23
CA ALA A 175 2.87 -34.22 -0.33
C ALA A 175 3.10 -35.50 0.49
N GLN A 176 3.63 -36.57 -0.11
CA GLN A 176 3.99 -37.79 0.61
C GLN A 176 5.07 -37.54 1.67
N ARG A 177 6.07 -36.72 1.37
CA ARG A 177 7.08 -36.30 2.37
C ARG A 177 6.44 -35.56 3.55
N VAL A 178 5.51 -34.62 3.28
CA VAL A 178 4.77 -33.91 4.33
C VAL A 178 3.93 -34.88 5.18
N LEU A 179 3.30 -35.88 4.58
CA LEU A 179 2.55 -36.91 5.34
C LEU A 179 3.45 -37.69 6.29
N ASN A 180 4.64 -38.07 5.84
CA ASN A 180 5.60 -38.82 6.66
C ASN A 180 6.12 -37.99 7.84
N GLU A 181 6.28 -36.67 7.66
CA GLU A 181 6.75 -35.75 8.71
C GLU A 181 5.63 -35.22 9.64
N GLY A 182 4.38 -35.27 9.16
CA GLY A 182 3.20 -34.67 9.76
C GLY A 182 3.02 -33.19 9.36
N PRO A 183 1.84 -32.77 8.86
CA PRO A 183 1.59 -31.39 8.44
C PRO A 183 1.63 -30.41 9.61
N ARG A 184 2.43 -29.34 9.50
CA ARG A 184 2.63 -28.31 10.54
C ARG A 184 2.43 -26.90 9.96
N PRO A 185 1.19 -26.38 9.94
CA PRO A 185 0.89 -25.11 9.29
C PRO A 185 1.64 -23.96 9.95
N ARG A 186 2.11 -23.00 9.14
CA ARG A 186 2.50 -21.69 9.64
C ARG A 186 1.27 -20.79 9.71
N ASN A 187 0.70 -20.68 10.90
CA ASN A 187 -0.44 -19.79 11.13
C ASN A 187 0.01 -18.32 11.24
N GLY A 188 -0.86 -17.41 10.79
CA GLY A 188 -0.76 -15.97 10.98
C GLY A 188 -1.36 -15.53 12.32
N LYS A 189 -2.09 -14.41 12.30
CA LYS A 189 -2.61 -13.75 13.51
C LYS A 189 -4.11 -13.42 13.45
N ASN A 190 -4.74 -13.63 12.30
CA ASN A 190 -6.10 -13.16 12.02
C ASN A 190 -7.05 -14.34 11.87
N THR A 191 -8.27 -14.14 12.35
CA THR A 191 -9.40 -15.05 12.14
C THR A 191 -10.71 -14.27 12.12
N ASP A 192 -11.56 -14.57 11.15
CA ASP A 192 -12.95 -14.09 11.08
C ASP A 192 -13.91 -14.94 11.94
N LYS A 193 -13.41 -16.05 12.52
CA LYS A 193 -14.16 -17.05 13.29
C LYS A 193 -15.30 -17.74 12.53
N ALA A 194 -15.34 -17.61 11.20
CA ALA A 194 -16.37 -18.17 10.35
C ALA A 194 -15.79 -19.19 9.35
N HIS A 195 -14.63 -18.88 8.77
CA HIS A 195 -14.02 -19.67 7.71
C HIS A 195 -12.56 -20.00 8.04
N PRO A 196 -12.08 -21.20 7.69
CA PRO A 196 -10.65 -21.51 7.74
C PRO A 196 -9.90 -20.79 6.60
N PRO A 197 -8.56 -20.79 6.62
CA PRO A 197 -7.76 -20.27 5.51
C PRO A 197 -8.14 -20.91 4.17
N ILE A 198 -7.81 -20.25 3.07
CA ILE A 198 -8.02 -20.77 1.72
C ILE A 198 -7.09 -21.96 1.48
N HIS A 199 -7.66 -23.15 1.25
CA HIS A 199 -6.91 -24.40 1.08
C HIS A 199 -7.62 -25.37 0.14
N PRO A 200 -6.92 -26.33 -0.48
CA PRO A 200 -7.57 -27.35 -1.30
C PRO A 200 -8.35 -28.33 -0.43
N THR A 201 -9.60 -28.57 -0.77
CA THR A 201 -10.48 -29.53 -0.09
C THR A 201 -10.49 -30.90 -0.76
N ARG A 202 -10.29 -30.92 -2.09
CA ARG A 202 -10.30 -32.14 -2.92
C ARG A 202 -9.36 -31.98 -4.12
N TYR A 203 -8.90 -33.09 -4.67
CA TYR A 203 -8.24 -33.14 -5.98
C TYR A 203 -9.29 -33.17 -7.11
N PRO A 204 -9.10 -32.45 -8.23
CA PRO A 204 -10.10 -32.40 -9.30
C PRO A 204 -10.28 -33.76 -9.99
N ASP A 205 -11.54 -34.20 -10.15
CA ASP A 205 -11.88 -35.46 -10.84
C ASP A 205 -11.77 -35.35 -12.39
N GLY A 206 -11.63 -34.13 -12.92
CA GLY A 206 -11.62 -33.86 -14.35
C GLY A 206 -10.73 -32.66 -14.69
N GLN A 207 -10.66 -32.33 -15.99
CA GLN A 207 -9.84 -31.21 -16.45
C GLN A 207 -10.42 -29.88 -16.03
N LEU A 208 -9.58 -29.05 -15.42
CA LEU A 208 -9.85 -27.64 -15.17
C LEU A 208 -9.48 -26.82 -16.40
N THR A 209 -10.14 -25.67 -16.59
CA THR A 209 -9.67 -24.70 -17.58
C THR A 209 -8.28 -24.18 -17.19
N ASP A 210 -7.52 -23.64 -18.14
CA ASP A 210 -6.15 -23.19 -17.89
C ASP A 210 -6.03 -22.23 -16.69
N ASP A 211 -6.94 -21.27 -16.58
CA ASP A 211 -6.89 -20.29 -15.49
C ASP A 211 -7.42 -20.85 -14.16
N GLU A 212 -8.41 -21.74 -14.19
CA GLU A 212 -8.82 -22.51 -13.00
C GLU A 212 -7.66 -23.38 -12.49
N ASN A 213 -6.96 -24.06 -13.38
CA ASN A 213 -5.82 -24.91 -13.05
C ASN A 213 -4.66 -24.09 -12.46
N LYS A 214 -4.33 -22.93 -13.04
CA LYS A 214 -3.28 -22.04 -12.50
C LYS A 214 -3.58 -21.56 -11.09
N LEU A 215 -4.83 -21.14 -10.82
CA LEU A 215 -5.19 -20.66 -9.49
C LEU A 215 -5.27 -21.82 -8.48
N TYR A 216 -5.85 -22.95 -8.88
CA TYR A 216 -5.88 -24.15 -8.05
C TYR A 216 -4.48 -24.65 -7.70
N GLU A 217 -3.57 -24.74 -8.68
CA GLU A 217 -2.16 -25.11 -8.46
C GLU A 217 -1.48 -24.14 -7.48
N LEU A 218 -1.72 -22.83 -7.61
CA LEU A 218 -1.17 -21.85 -6.67
C LEU A 218 -1.65 -22.12 -5.24
N ILE A 219 -2.94 -22.36 -5.06
CA ILE A 219 -3.54 -22.64 -3.75
C ILE A 219 -2.98 -23.95 -3.17
N VAL A 220 -2.87 -25.02 -3.97
CA VAL A 220 -2.31 -26.31 -3.52
C VAL A 220 -0.84 -26.18 -3.12
N ARG A 221 0.00 -25.59 -3.98
CA ARG A 221 1.42 -25.41 -3.68
C ARG A 221 1.62 -24.53 -2.45
N HIS A 222 0.81 -23.48 -2.29
CA HIS A 222 0.86 -22.61 -1.11
C HIS A 222 0.46 -23.38 0.15
N PHE A 223 -0.61 -24.18 0.11
CA PHE A 223 -1.02 -25.03 1.22
C PHE A 223 0.08 -26.03 1.62
N LEU A 224 0.61 -26.81 0.67
CA LEU A 224 1.67 -27.79 0.93
C LEU A 224 2.93 -27.13 1.49
N ALA A 225 3.29 -25.95 0.98
CA ALA A 225 4.40 -25.17 1.51
C ALA A 225 4.14 -24.69 2.94
N CYS A 226 2.94 -24.17 3.22
CA CYS A 226 2.53 -23.68 4.54
C CYS A 226 2.61 -24.77 5.62
N VAL A 227 2.25 -26.02 5.28
CA VAL A 227 2.27 -27.17 6.20
C VAL A 227 3.62 -27.90 6.26
N SER A 228 4.63 -27.43 5.53
CA SER A 228 5.97 -28.02 5.51
C SER A 228 6.93 -27.34 6.51
N LYS A 229 8.23 -27.50 6.32
CA LYS A 229 9.31 -26.87 7.10
C LYS A 229 9.82 -25.60 6.42
N ASP A 230 10.39 -24.70 7.20
CA ASP A 230 11.11 -23.52 6.69
C ASP A 230 12.42 -23.96 6.02
N ALA A 231 12.85 -23.26 4.98
CA ALA A 231 14.15 -23.52 4.37
C ALA A 231 15.27 -23.10 5.33
N GLN A 232 16.37 -23.87 5.36
CA GLN A 232 17.49 -23.67 6.28
C GLN A 232 18.79 -23.48 5.49
N GLY A 233 19.65 -22.60 5.98
CA GLY A 233 20.93 -22.28 5.37
C GLY A 233 21.84 -21.55 6.34
N ASP A 234 23.03 -21.22 5.87
CA ASP A 234 24.06 -20.53 6.62
C ASP A 234 24.39 -19.22 5.92
N GLU A 235 24.21 -18.11 6.61
CA GLU A 235 24.55 -16.78 6.12
C GLU A 235 25.92 -16.38 6.69
N THR A 236 26.89 -16.20 5.80
CA THR A 236 28.24 -15.75 6.15
C THR A 236 28.37 -14.28 5.77
N THR A 237 28.83 -13.45 6.70
CA THR A 237 29.14 -12.03 6.46
C THR A 237 30.59 -11.76 6.78
N ILE A 238 31.28 -11.13 5.84
CA ILE A 238 32.69 -10.78 5.90
C ILE A 238 32.77 -9.26 5.90
N LYS A 239 33.44 -8.71 6.91
CA LYS A 239 33.73 -7.29 7.03
C LYS A 239 35.20 -7.05 6.77
N ILE A 240 35.51 -6.12 5.87
CA ILE A 240 36.87 -5.66 5.60
C ILE A 240 37.01 -4.18 5.90
N SER A 241 38.23 -3.74 6.19
CA SER A 241 38.62 -2.35 6.34
C SER A 241 39.72 -2.01 5.35
N ILE A 242 39.61 -0.88 4.67
CA ILE A 242 40.62 -0.29 3.77
C ILE A 242 40.72 1.20 4.12
N ALA A 243 41.90 1.71 4.48
CA ALA A 243 42.09 3.12 4.87
C ALA A 243 41.04 3.68 5.88
N ASN A 244 40.67 2.89 6.91
CA ASN A 244 39.61 3.17 7.89
C ASN A 244 38.16 3.18 7.35
N GLU A 245 37.93 2.81 6.10
CA GLU A 245 36.61 2.61 5.53
C GLU A 245 36.22 1.13 5.52
N ASN A 246 34.96 0.87 5.84
CA ASN A 246 34.46 -0.48 6.02
C ASN A 246 33.60 -0.94 4.84
N PHE A 247 33.75 -2.21 4.48
CA PHE A 247 32.95 -2.86 3.46
C PHE A 247 32.48 -4.23 3.93
N ASN A 248 31.33 -4.67 3.43
CA ASN A 248 30.69 -5.92 3.80
C ASN A 248 30.37 -6.76 2.56
N ALA A 249 30.68 -8.05 2.62
CA ALA A 249 30.17 -9.07 1.70
C ALA A 249 29.32 -10.06 2.49
N SER A 250 28.18 -10.45 1.93
CA SER A 250 27.32 -11.50 2.49
C SER A 250 27.11 -12.61 1.49
N GLY A 251 27.18 -13.84 1.98
CA GLY A 251 26.94 -15.07 1.26
C GLY A 251 25.91 -15.93 1.97
N LEU A 252 25.35 -16.86 1.23
CA LEU A 252 24.37 -17.80 1.71
C LEU A 252 24.59 -19.16 1.05
N ILE A 253 24.67 -20.20 1.88
CA ILE A 253 24.63 -21.60 1.45
C ILE A 253 23.33 -22.21 1.98
N ILE A 254 22.51 -22.79 1.08
CA ILE A 254 21.25 -23.44 1.48
C ILE A 254 21.54 -24.90 1.82
N ARG A 255 21.25 -25.29 3.06
CA ARG A 255 21.38 -26.68 3.53
C ARG A 255 20.14 -27.50 3.23
N GLU A 256 18.97 -26.93 3.49
CA GLU A 256 17.68 -27.60 3.30
C GLU A 256 16.71 -26.66 2.60
N ARG A 257 16.25 -27.05 1.41
CA ARG A 257 15.30 -26.27 0.62
C ARG A 257 13.89 -26.32 1.17
N ASN A 258 13.49 -27.45 1.76
CA ASN A 258 12.19 -27.67 2.38
C ASN A 258 11.03 -27.14 1.53
N TYR A 259 10.21 -26.19 2.00
CA TYR A 259 9.05 -25.67 1.25
C TYR A 259 9.38 -25.14 -0.16
N LEU A 260 10.62 -24.72 -0.42
CA LEU A 260 11.03 -24.20 -1.73
C LEU A 260 10.99 -25.26 -2.84
N ASP A 261 10.94 -26.55 -2.51
CA ASP A 261 10.82 -27.63 -3.49
C ASP A 261 9.43 -27.68 -4.15
N VAL A 262 8.37 -27.29 -3.44
CA VAL A 262 7.00 -27.24 -3.98
C VAL A 262 6.58 -25.83 -4.37
N TYR A 263 7.11 -24.82 -3.69
CA TYR A 263 6.66 -23.43 -3.80
C TYR A 263 7.49 -22.61 -4.80
N VAL A 264 7.33 -22.92 -6.08
CA VAL A 264 8.06 -22.31 -7.22
C VAL A 264 7.90 -20.78 -7.34
N TYR A 265 6.94 -20.20 -6.62
CA TYR A 265 6.68 -18.76 -6.61
C TYR A 265 7.65 -17.98 -5.74
N ASP A 266 8.42 -18.66 -4.90
CA ASP A 266 9.41 -18.06 -4.01
C ASP A 266 10.83 -18.56 -4.31
N LYS A 267 11.81 -17.67 -4.23
CA LYS A 267 13.21 -17.95 -4.61
C LYS A 267 14.16 -17.61 -3.48
N TRP A 268 15.10 -18.50 -3.21
CA TRP A 268 16.21 -18.26 -2.30
C TRP A 268 17.49 -18.59 -3.05
N SER A 269 18.32 -17.57 -3.28
CA SER A 269 19.50 -17.68 -4.12
C SER A 269 20.73 -17.91 -3.25
N GLU A 270 21.47 -18.96 -3.57
CA GLU A 270 22.79 -19.21 -3.00
C GLU A 270 23.80 -18.20 -3.55
N LYS A 271 24.70 -17.79 -2.67
CA LYS A 271 25.87 -16.98 -3.01
C LYS A 271 26.99 -17.48 -2.12
N GLU A 272 27.79 -18.39 -2.65
CA GLU A 272 29.00 -18.82 -1.97
C GLU A 272 30.01 -17.67 -1.98
N LEU A 273 30.69 -17.47 -0.85
CA LEU A 273 31.80 -16.54 -0.76
C LEU A 273 33.09 -17.34 -0.70
N PRO A 274 34.20 -16.81 -1.25
CA PRO A 274 35.52 -17.38 -0.99
C PRO A 274 35.80 -17.47 0.50
N HIS A 275 36.74 -18.33 0.89
CA HIS A 275 37.18 -18.41 2.28
C HIS A 275 38.06 -17.20 2.64
N TYR A 276 37.75 -16.55 3.76
CA TYR A 276 38.57 -15.48 4.34
C TYR A 276 38.82 -15.76 5.82
N GLU A 277 40.04 -15.49 6.28
CA GLU A 277 40.43 -15.64 7.68
C GLU A 277 40.43 -14.29 8.41
N LEU A 278 40.13 -14.30 9.71
CA LEU A 278 40.20 -13.10 10.53
C LEU A 278 41.63 -12.54 10.53
N ASN A 279 41.77 -11.22 10.35
CA ASN A 279 43.03 -10.49 10.18
C ASN A 279 43.79 -10.78 8.89
N GLN A 280 43.28 -11.63 7.98
CA GLN A 280 43.87 -11.77 6.65
C GLN A 280 43.91 -10.41 5.95
N THR A 281 45.01 -10.16 5.25
CA THR A 281 45.17 -8.97 4.40
C THR A 281 45.25 -9.37 2.94
N PHE A 282 44.66 -8.58 2.05
CA PHE A 282 44.71 -8.79 0.61
C PHE A 282 44.62 -7.48 -0.15
N TYR A 283 45.09 -7.46 -1.39
CA TYR A 283 44.86 -6.34 -2.30
C TYR A 283 43.59 -6.61 -3.11
N PRO A 284 42.56 -5.74 -3.05
CA PRO A 284 41.41 -5.86 -3.93
C PRO A 284 41.84 -5.86 -5.40
N THR A 285 41.17 -6.68 -6.21
CA THR A 285 41.41 -6.75 -7.65
C THR A 285 40.90 -5.48 -8.34
N LYS A 286 39.84 -4.88 -7.79
CA LYS A 286 39.22 -3.68 -8.33
C LYS A 286 38.67 -2.80 -7.21
N ILE A 287 38.93 -1.50 -7.27
CA ILE A 287 38.31 -0.49 -6.44
C ILE A 287 37.82 0.62 -7.37
N GLU A 288 36.52 0.91 -7.35
CA GLU A 288 35.93 1.92 -8.23
C GLU A 288 34.98 2.84 -7.47
N MET A 289 35.10 4.14 -7.74
CA MET A 289 34.07 5.11 -7.41
C MET A 289 33.02 5.12 -8.52
N ILE A 290 31.85 4.57 -8.24
CA ILE A 290 30.74 4.44 -9.18
C ILE A 290 29.76 5.60 -8.97
N GLN A 291 29.51 6.35 -10.03
CA GLN A 291 28.40 7.30 -10.09
C GLN A 291 27.09 6.56 -10.39
N GLY A 292 26.05 6.88 -9.65
CA GLY A 292 24.68 6.44 -9.89
C GLY A 292 23.69 7.59 -9.76
N GLU A 293 22.43 7.30 -10.02
CA GLU A 293 21.34 8.26 -9.91
C GLU A 293 20.15 7.62 -9.21
N THR A 294 19.45 8.40 -8.38
CA THR A 294 18.20 7.94 -7.77
C THR A 294 17.13 7.77 -8.86
N THR A 295 16.28 6.77 -8.73
CA THR A 295 15.22 6.51 -9.71
C THR A 295 13.84 6.83 -9.13
N ALA A 296 12.96 7.36 -9.98
CA ALA A 296 11.59 7.66 -9.62
C ALA A 296 10.84 6.39 -9.17
N PRO A 297 9.89 6.50 -8.23
CA PRO A 297 9.11 5.35 -7.79
C PRO A 297 8.30 4.77 -8.96
N GLN A 298 8.21 3.44 -9.00
CA GLN A 298 7.41 2.75 -10.00
C GLN A 298 5.91 2.96 -9.76
N LEU A 299 5.14 3.02 -10.85
CA LEU A 299 3.68 3.03 -10.78
C LEU A 299 3.17 1.76 -10.08
N LEU A 300 2.02 1.88 -9.42
CA LEU A 300 1.45 0.78 -8.63
C LEU A 300 1.02 -0.37 -9.53
N THR A 301 1.45 -1.59 -9.21
CA THR A 301 0.74 -2.78 -9.68
C THR A 301 -0.54 -2.98 -8.87
N GLU A 302 -1.39 -3.90 -9.30
CA GLU A 302 -2.58 -4.27 -8.52
C GLU A 302 -2.24 -4.88 -7.17
N SER A 303 -1.18 -5.69 -7.07
CA SER A 303 -0.70 -6.18 -5.78
C SER A 303 -0.21 -5.06 -4.86
N ASP A 304 0.40 -4.00 -5.41
CA ASP A 304 0.84 -2.85 -4.61
C ASP A 304 -0.37 -2.04 -4.12
N LEU A 305 -1.38 -1.88 -4.97
CA LEU A 305 -2.61 -1.18 -4.62
C LEU A 305 -3.41 -1.92 -3.54
N ILE A 306 -3.55 -3.25 -3.65
CA ILE A 306 -4.18 -4.08 -2.61
C ILE A 306 -3.41 -3.93 -1.30
N ALA A 307 -2.07 -3.99 -1.33
CA ALA A 307 -1.25 -3.83 -0.13
C ALA A 307 -1.41 -2.44 0.52
N LEU A 308 -1.59 -1.37 -0.27
CA LEU A 308 -1.87 -0.04 0.25
C LEU A 308 -3.27 0.06 0.86
N MET A 309 -4.28 -0.49 0.20
CA MET A 309 -5.65 -0.53 0.72
C MET A 309 -5.72 -1.28 2.07
N GLU A 310 -5.10 -2.47 2.14
CA GLU A 310 -4.98 -3.27 3.37
C GLU A 310 -4.25 -2.49 4.48
N LYS A 311 -3.07 -1.92 4.17
CA LYS A 311 -2.27 -1.13 5.13
C LYS A 311 -3.06 0.04 5.71
N HIS A 312 -3.94 0.64 4.92
CA HIS A 312 -4.75 1.78 5.32
C HIS A 312 -6.16 1.41 5.80
N GLY A 313 -6.50 0.12 5.88
CA GLY A 313 -7.77 -0.35 6.42
C GLY A 313 -8.98 0.05 5.59
N ILE A 314 -8.86 0.03 4.26
CA ILE A 314 -9.99 0.23 3.35
C ILE A 314 -10.14 -0.96 2.41
N GLY A 315 -11.36 -1.31 2.03
CA GLY A 315 -11.62 -2.49 1.20
C GLY A 315 -11.58 -3.81 1.97
N THR A 316 -11.83 -3.79 3.29
CA THR A 316 -11.92 -5.00 4.13
C THR A 316 -13.03 -5.95 3.66
N ASP A 317 -13.07 -7.16 4.20
CA ASP A 317 -14.10 -8.18 3.87
C ASP A 317 -14.11 -8.58 2.38
N ALA A 318 -12.92 -8.80 1.81
CA ALA A 318 -12.73 -9.23 0.42
C ALA A 318 -13.34 -8.28 -0.64
N THR A 319 -13.32 -6.96 -0.42
CA THR A 319 -13.89 -5.95 -1.34
C THR A 319 -12.84 -5.18 -2.16
N HIS A 320 -11.56 -5.45 -1.98
CA HIS A 320 -10.45 -4.83 -2.73
C HIS A 320 -10.65 -4.91 -4.26
N ALA A 321 -10.83 -6.12 -4.80
CA ALA A 321 -11.02 -6.36 -6.23
C ALA A 321 -12.18 -5.55 -6.83
N GLU A 322 -13.29 -5.39 -6.09
CA GLU A 322 -14.46 -4.66 -6.56
C GLU A 322 -14.18 -3.17 -6.69
N HIS A 323 -13.55 -2.56 -5.69
CA HIS A 323 -13.20 -1.15 -5.71
C HIS A 323 -12.14 -0.84 -6.79
N ILE A 324 -11.17 -1.73 -6.98
CA ILE A 324 -10.15 -1.63 -8.04
C ILE A 324 -10.77 -1.78 -9.42
N ALA A 325 -11.67 -2.74 -9.63
CA ALA A 325 -12.40 -2.88 -10.89
C ALA A 325 -13.25 -1.63 -11.17
N LYS A 326 -13.90 -1.07 -10.14
CA LYS A 326 -14.77 0.08 -10.30
C LYS A 326 -14.07 1.32 -10.83
N ILE A 327 -12.85 1.62 -10.37
CA ILE A 327 -12.10 2.78 -10.87
C ILE A 327 -11.62 2.59 -12.32
N GLN A 328 -11.39 1.35 -12.75
CA GLN A 328 -11.08 1.03 -14.15
C GLN A 328 -12.34 1.12 -15.04
N ASP A 329 -13.46 0.52 -14.61
CA ASP A 329 -14.75 0.57 -15.33
C ASP A 329 -15.24 2.01 -15.53
N ARG A 330 -14.86 2.93 -14.62
CA ARG A 330 -15.20 4.36 -14.67
C ARG A 330 -14.19 5.20 -15.45
N LEU A 331 -13.18 4.58 -16.05
CA LEU A 331 -12.12 5.24 -16.82
C LEU A 331 -11.37 6.30 -16.01
N TYR A 332 -11.19 6.06 -14.70
CA TYR A 332 -10.37 6.94 -13.85
C TYR A 332 -8.91 6.53 -13.86
N THR A 333 -8.64 5.27 -14.19
CA THR A 333 -7.31 4.72 -14.35
C THR A 333 -7.36 3.61 -15.39
N LYS A 334 -6.21 3.34 -16.00
CA LYS A 334 -5.97 2.18 -16.86
C LYS A 334 -4.72 1.44 -16.40
N MET A 335 -4.60 0.18 -16.81
CA MET A 335 -3.31 -0.53 -16.74
C MET A 335 -2.51 -0.26 -18.01
N ASN A 336 -1.22 0.06 -17.87
CA ASN A 336 -0.28 0.16 -18.98
C ASN A 336 0.20 -1.24 -19.44
N SER A 337 1.09 -1.28 -20.44
CA SER A 337 1.68 -2.52 -20.97
C SER A 337 2.47 -3.33 -19.93
N GLU A 338 3.02 -2.66 -18.92
CA GLU A 338 3.73 -3.27 -17.78
C GLU A 338 2.78 -3.70 -16.64
N ARG A 339 1.45 -3.59 -16.84
CA ARG A 339 0.42 -3.90 -15.84
C ARG A 339 0.52 -3.06 -14.58
N ARG A 340 0.87 -1.78 -14.75
CA ARG A 340 0.86 -0.77 -13.69
C ARG A 340 -0.26 0.23 -13.94
N PHE A 341 -0.84 0.73 -12.86
CA PHE A 341 -1.90 1.72 -12.90
C PHE A 341 -1.36 3.09 -13.29
N GLU A 342 -1.97 3.66 -14.32
CA GLU A 342 -1.79 5.03 -14.74
C GLU A 342 -3.14 5.75 -14.59
N PRO A 343 -3.20 6.89 -13.90
CA PRO A 343 -4.44 7.64 -13.79
C PRO A 343 -4.77 8.28 -15.14
N GLU A 344 -6.06 8.26 -15.49
CA GLU A 344 -6.55 9.00 -16.65
C GLU A 344 -6.77 10.47 -16.29
N LYS A 345 -6.86 11.34 -17.31
CA LYS A 345 -7.12 12.78 -17.13
C LYS A 345 -8.29 13.08 -16.19
N LEU A 346 -9.37 12.31 -16.32
CA LEU A 346 -10.55 12.45 -15.45
C LEU A 346 -10.23 12.09 -14.00
N GLY A 347 -9.47 11.02 -13.77
CA GLY A 347 -9.06 10.61 -12.43
C GLY A 347 -8.14 11.64 -11.76
N LEU A 348 -7.16 12.15 -12.50
CA LEU A 348 -6.27 13.23 -12.05
C LEU A 348 -7.06 14.48 -11.68
N GLY A 349 -7.92 14.97 -12.59
CA GLY A 349 -8.71 16.17 -12.37
C GLY A 349 -9.64 16.05 -11.16
N LEU A 350 -10.24 14.87 -10.94
CA LEU A 350 -11.07 14.60 -9.76
C LEU A 350 -10.23 14.67 -8.47
N CYS A 351 -9.16 13.87 -8.35
CA CYS A 351 -8.35 13.84 -7.14
C CYS A 351 -7.73 15.22 -6.82
N GLU A 352 -7.09 15.88 -7.79
CA GLU A 352 -6.53 17.22 -7.60
C GLU A 352 -7.61 18.24 -7.20
N GLY A 353 -8.79 18.16 -7.82
CA GLY A 353 -9.88 19.11 -7.57
C GLY A 353 -10.43 18.98 -6.15
N TYR A 354 -10.68 17.75 -5.69
CA TYR A 354 -11.14 17.50 -4.32
C TYR A 354 -10.07 17.79 -3.27
N ASP A 355 -8.80 17.46 -3.53
CA ASP A 355 -7.70 17.74 -2.59
C ASP A 355 -7.49 19.24 -2.38
N LYS A 356 -7.61 20.04 -3.44
CA LYS A 356 -7.55 21.51 -3.36
C LYS A 356 -8.67 22.11 -2.50
N MET A 357 -9.78 21.41 -2.27
CA MET A 357 -10.85 21.87 -1.37
C MET A 357 -10.48 21.77 0.11
N GLY A 358 -9.33 21.16 0.43
CA GLY A 358 -8.87 20.97 1.82
C GLY A 358 -9.58 19.82 2.54
N HIS A 359 -10.47 19.10 1.86
CA HIS A 359 -11.07 17.87 2.36
C HIS A 359 -10.25 16.72 1.79
N ALA A 360 -9.50 16.01 2.64
CA ALA A 360 -8.64 14.89 2.26
C ALA A 360 -9.46 13.65 1.82
N LEU A 361 -10.36 13.79 0.84
CA LEU A 361 -11.25 12.73 0.37
C LEU A 361 -10.53 11.69 -0.47
N SER A 362 -9.44 12.07 -1.14
CA SER A 362 -8.54 11.12 -1.78
C SER A 362 -7.74 10.30 -0.75
N LYS A 363 -7.72 10.73 0.52
CA LYS A 363 -7.03 10.01 1.59
C LYS A 363 -7.98 8.99 2.24
N PRO A 364 -7.47 7.84 2.68
CA PRO A 364 -8.29 6.72 3.13
C PRO A 364 -8.96 6.93 4.50
N HIS A 365 -8.62 7.99 5.24
CA HIS A 365 -8.95 8.14 6.66
C HIS A 365 -10.46 8.04 6.96
N LEU A 366 -11.30 8.79 6.25
CA LEU A 366 -12.75 8.78 6.48
C LEU A 366 -13.38 7.41 6.17
N ARG A 367 -12.83 6.71 5.17
CA ARG A 367 -13.30 5.36 4.82
C ARG A 367 -12.82 4.32 5.82
N ALA A 368 -11.57 4.39 6.26
CA ALA A 368 -11.02 3.49 7.25
C ALA A 368 -11.75 3.60 8.58
N GLU A 369 -12.13 4.82 8.98
CA GLU A 369 -12.97 5.03 10.16
C GLU A 369 -14.32 4.32 10.03
N LEU A 370 -15.01 4.48 8.88
CA LEU A 370 -16.26 3.78 8.60
C LEU A 370 -16.09 2.25 8.68
N GLU A 371 -15.05 1.68 8.06
CA GLU A 371 -14.81 0.23 8.09
C GLU A 371 -14.52 -0.28 9.51
N ASN A 372 -13.77 0.47 10.31
CA ASN A 372 -13.56 0.16 11.72
C ASN A 372 -14.86 0.17 12.54
N GLN A 373 -15.77 1.10 12.27
CA GLN A 373 -17.09 1.15 12.92
C GLN A 373 -17.99 -0.01 12.47
N LEU A 374 -17.96 -0.39 11.19
CA LEU A 374 -18.67 -1.57 10.70
C LEU A 374 -18.15 -2.84 11.38
N LYS A 375 -16.84 -2.98 11.54
CA LYS A 375 -16.23 -4.09 12.30
C LYS A 375 -16.69 -4.08 13.77
N ALA A 376 -16.74 -2.91 14.41
CA ALA A 376 -17.23 -2.78 15.77
C ALA A 376 -18.71 -3.19 15.91
N ILE A 377 -19.54 -2.96 14.90
CA ILE A 377 -20.93 -3.48 14.85
C ILE A 377 -20.94 -5.01 14.83
N CYS A 378 -20.17 -5.63 13.94
CA CYS A 378 -20.09 -7.10 13.84
C CYS A 378 -19.65 -7.75 15.17
N GLU A 379 -18.74 -7.09 15.88
CA GLU A 379 -18.23 -7.52 17.19
C GLU A 379 -19.18 -7.18 18.36
N GLY A 380 -20.31 -6.50 18.12
CA GLY A 380 -21.26 -6.09 19.15
C GLY A 380 -20.76 -4.94 20.04
N ARG A 381 -19.73 -4.21 19.61
CA ARG A 381 -19.12 -3.07 20.33
C ARG A 381 -19.70 -1.71 19.93
N ALA A 382 -20.55 -1.65 18.88
CA ALA A 382 -21.17 -0.42 18.40
C ALA A 382 -22.62 -0.66 17.97
N ASN A 383 -23.48 0.35 18.15
CA ASN A 383 -24.88 0.32 17.71
C ASN A 383 -24.97 0.74 16.22
N PRO A 384 -25.62 -0.05 15.34
CA PRO A 384 -25.76 0.28 13.93
C PRO A 384 -26.44 1.63 13.65
N ALA A 385 -27.44 2.01 14.43
CA ALA A 385 -28.19 3.24 14.21
C ALA A 385 -27.36 4.49 14.54
N ASP A 386 -26.51 4.42 15.55
CA ASP A 386 -25.63 5.52 15.93
C ASP A 386 -24.50 5.71 14.91
N VAL A 387 -23.87 4.61 14.48
CA VAL A 387 -22.86 4.63 13.41
C VAL A 387 -23.45 5.22 12.13
N LEU A 388 -24.66 4.80 11.74
CA LEU A 388 -25.33 5.34 10.56
C LEU A 388 -25.53 6.86 10.65
N ARG A 389 -26.02 7.36 11.79
CA ARG A 389 -26.26 8.79 12.02
C ARG A 389 -24.96 9.58 11.93
N GLU A 390 -23.94 9.14 12.66
CA GLU A 390 -22.62 9.78 12.70
C GLU A 390 -21.97 9.84 11.32
N GLN A 391 -22.01 8.74 10.57
CA GLN A 391 -21.42 8.66 9.25
C GLN A 391 -22.17 9.52 8.24
N ILE A 392 -23.51 9.52 8.26
CA ILE A 392 -24.30 10.42 7.42
C ILE A 392 -23.95 11.89 7.72
N ASP A 393 -23.83 12.27 8.99
CA ASP A 393 -23.51 13.64 9.38
C ASP A 393 -22.12 14.05 8.90
N LYS A 394 -21.11 13.19 9.06
CA LYS A 394 -19.74 13.43 8.55
C LYS A 394 -19.72 13.60 7.03
N TYR A 395 -20.31 12.67 6.28
CA TYR A 395 -20.35 12.77 4.81
C TYR A 395 -21.22 13.95 4.33
N ARG A 396 -22.27 14.34 5.07
CA ARG A 396 -23.07 15.53 4.78
C ARG A 396 -22.24 16.80 4.92
N GLN A 397 -21.48 16.94 6.00
CA GLN A 397 -20.60 18.11 6.21
C GLN A 397 -19.56 18.23 5.08
N VAL A 398 -18.91 17.12 4.73
CA VAL A 398 -18.00 17.02 3.58
C VAL A 398 -18.70 17.45 2.29
N PHE A 399 -19.91 16.95 2.03
CA PHE A 399 -20.66 17.25 0.82
C PHE A 399 -21.04 18.74 0.72
N ILE A 400 -21.48 19.35 1.83
CA ILE A 400 -21.80 20.78 1.90
C ILE A 400 -20.53 21.60 1.61
N ALA A 401 -19.43 21.29 2.28
CA ALA A 401 -18.19 22.05 2.13
C ALA A 401 -17.58 21.90 0.71
N THR A 402 -17.66 20.69 0.13
CA THR A 402 -17.35 20.45 -1.29
C THR A 402 -18.22 21.31 -2.21
N SER A 403 -19.52 21.42 -1.92
CA SER A 403 -20.46 22.16 -2.76
C SER A 403 -20.18 23.66 -2.78
N VAL A 404 -19.73 24.22 -1.64
CA VAL A 404 -19.29 25.61 -1.54
C VAL A 404 -18.04 25.87 -2.38
N GLN A 405 -17.10 24.91 -2.41
CA GLN A 405 -15.81 25.05 -3.09
C GLN A 405 -15.78 24.42 -4.48
N ILE A 406 -16.93 24.15 -5.08
CA ILE A 406 -17.04 23.35 -6.31
C ILE A 406 -16.26 23.93 -7.50
N GLN A 407 -16.03 25.25 -7.51
CA GLN A 407 -15.23 25.91 -8.54
C GLN A 407 -13.80 25.33 -8.64
N LYS A 408 -13.21 24.88 -7.52
CA LYS A 408 -11.89 24.24 -7.51
C LYS A 408 -11.86 22.93 -8.33
N LEU A 409 -12.98 22.21 -8.37
CA LEU A 409 -13.11 21.03 -9.23
C LEU A 409 -13.13 21.42 -10.70
N ASP A 410 -13.86 22.48 -11.05
CA ASP A 410 -13.92 22.97 -12.42
C ASP A 410 -12.54 23.44 -12.89
N ASP A 411 -11.84 24.23 -12.07
CA ASP A 411 -10.50 24.73 -12.39
C ASP A 411 -9.50 23.57 -12.60
N SER A 412 -9.61 22.53 -11.76
CA SER A 412 -8.82 21.30 -11.91
C SER A 412 -9.15 20.57 -13.22
N MET A 413 -10.44 20.45 -13.57
CA MET A 413 -10.86 19.82 -14.81
C MET A 413 -10.43 20.63 -16.04
N THR A 414 -10.45 21.96 -15.95
CA THR A 414 -9.99 22.86 -17.02
C THR A 414 -8.52 22.64 -17.38
N LYS A 415 -7.66 22.34 -16.41
CA LYS A 415 -6.26 21.96 -16.66
C LYS A 415 -6.12 20.78 -17.63
N TYR A 416 -7.06 19.83 -17.59
CA TYR A 416 -6.97 18.59 -18.37
C TYR A 416 -7.85 18.54 -19.63
N PHE A 417 -8.97 19.27 -19.62
CA PHE A 417 -9.99 19.24 -20.66
C PHE A 417 -10.21 20.59 -21.37
N GLY A 418 -9.51 21.65 -20.96
CA GLY A 418 -9.69 23.00 -21.50
C GLY A 418 -10.84 23.76 -20.83
N PRO A 419 -11.03 25.05 -21.17
CA PRO A 419 -12.06 25.88 -20.54
C PRO A 419 -13.48 25.37 -20.88
N PRO A 420 -14.46 25.53 -19.96
CA PRO A 420 -15.84 25.12 -20.21
C PRO A 420 -16.42 25.75 -21.48
N GLY A 421 -17.06 24.94 -22.33
CA GLY A 421 -17.67 25.41 -23.58
C GLY A 421 -16.75 25.53 -24.80
N GLN A 422 -15.45 25.19 -24.69
CA GLN A 422 -14.64 24.85 -25.86
C GLN A 422 -14.75 23.34 -26.09
N ASN A 423 -15.09 22.93 -27.31
CA ASN A 423 -15.19 21.51 -27.66
C ASN A 423 -13.89 20.79 -27.28
N PRO A 424 -13.94 19.64 -26.59
CA PRO A 424 -12.74 18.87 -26.32
C PRO A 424 -12.06 18.51 -27.65
N PRO A 425 -10.71 18.45 -27.71
CA PRO A 425 -10.04 17.96 -28.90
C PRO A 425 -10.57 16.55 -29.22
N PRO A 426 -10.81 16.23 -30.51
CA PRO A 426 -11.34 14.94 -30.88
C PRO A 426 -10.44 13.82 -30.35
N PRO A 427 -11.02 12.66 -29.96
CA PRO A 427 -10.20 11.52 -29.56
C PRO A 427 -9.20 11.18 -30.67
N PRO A 428 -8.01 10.66 -30.33
CA PRO A 428 -7.07 10.18 -31.35
C PRO A 428 -7.82 9.17 -32.24
N PRO A 429 -7.67 9.26 -33.57
CA PRO A 429 -8.43 8.40 -34.46
C PRO A 429 -8.13 6.92 -34.14
N PRO A 430 -9.14 6.03 -34.22
CA PRO A 430 -8.89 4.61 -34.12
C PRO A 430 -7.85 4.22 -35.15
N ARG A 431 -6.86 3.42 -34.73
CA ARG A 431 -5.80 2.92 -35.60
C ARG A 431 -6.47 2.22 -36.80
N PRO A 432 -6.13 2.56 -38.05
CA PRO A 432 -6.86 2.04 -39.19
C PRO A 432 -6.72 0.51 -39.28
N PRO A 433 -7.80 -0.21 -39.64
CA PRO A 433 -7.68 -1.61 -40.04
C PRO A 433 -6.82 -1.71 -41.32
N PRO A 434 -6.12 -2.84 -41.54
CA PRO A 434 -5.30 -3.02 -42.74
C PRO A 434 -6.17 -2.87 -44.01
N SER A 435 -5.68 -2.05 -44.93
CA SER A 435 -6.32 -1.61 -46.16
C SER A 435 -6.51 -2.75 -47.17
N GLY A 436 -7.76 -2.97 -47.59
CA GLY A 436 -8.16 -3.64 -48.82
C GLY A 436 -8.97 -2.69 -49.73
N PRO A 437 -9.08 -2.94 -51.05
CA PRO A 437 -9.35 -1.88 -52.02
C PRO A 437 -10.83 -1.72 -52.41
N PHE A 438 -11.22 -0.45 -52.51
CA PHE A 438 -12.14 0.22 -53.46
C PHE A 438 -13.63 -0.15 -53.57
N GLY A 439 -14.45 0.92 -53.49
CA GLY A 439 -15.83 1.02 -53.99
C GLY A 439 -16.43 2.40 -53.69
N ASP A 440 -16.46 3.28 -54.69
CA ASP A 440 -16.92 4.69 -54.65
C ASP A 440 -18.47 4.86 -54.73
N PRO A 441 -19.03 6.09 -54.57
CA PRO A 441 -20.26 6.38 -53.81
C PRO A 441 -21.50 6.76 -54.65
N PRO A 442 -22.61 7.17 -54.01
CA PRO A 442 -23.34 8.33 -54.52
C PRO A 442 -23.80 9.36 -53.47
N GLN A 443 -24.29 10.47 -54.00
CA GLN A 443 -24.28 11.86 -53.50
C GLN A 443 -25.50 12.30 -52.67
N THR A 444 -25.25 13.28 -51.78
CA THR A 444 -26.02 14.47 -51.29
C THR A 444 -27.56 14.57 -51.42
N PRO A 445 -28.29 15.28 -50.52
CA PRO A 445 -28.28 16.76 -50.52
C PRO A 445 -28.30 17.47 -49.15
N ARG A 446 -27.80 18.70 -49.20
CA ARG A 446 -27.86 19.78 -48.22
C ARG A 446 -29.29 20.05 -47.73
N ASN A 447 -29.42 20.50 -46.48
CA ASN A 447 -30.36 21.57 -46.20
C ASN A 447 -29.87 22.55 -45.14
N ASN A 448 -29.93 23.83 -45.51
CA ASN A 448 -29.72 25.00 -44.68
C ASN A 448 -30.90 25.16 -43.71
N ASN A 449 -30.67 25.71 -42.52
CA ASN A 449 -31.40 26.91 -42.11
C ASN A 449 -30.82 27.55 -40.84
N ASN A 450 -30.37 28.79 -41.03
CA ASN A 450 -30.18 29.81 -40.02
C ASN A 450 -31.52 30.16 -39.35
N ASN A 451 -31.50 30.43 -38.05
CA ASN A 451 -32.22 31.56 -37.44
C ASN A 451 -31.82 31.72 -35.97
N GLN A 452 -31.03 32.75 -35.68
CA GLN A 452 -31.05 33.47 -34.40
C GLN A 452 -32.16 34.54 -34.47
N PRO A 453 -32.72 34.97 -33.32
CA PRO A 453 -32.32 36.30 -32.88
C PRO A 453 -32.29 36.55 -31.35
N ALA A 454 -31.48 37.57 -31.03
CA ALA A 454 -31.66 38.65 -30.06
C ALA A 454 -31.48 38.42 -28.54
N ARG A 455 -30.57 39.28 -28.03
CA ARG A 455 -30.15 39.56 -26.66
C ARG A 455 -30.92 40.77 -26.12
N PRO A 456 -31.24 40.81 -24.82
CA PRO A 456 -30.83 41.93 -23.97
C PRO A 456 -30.46 41.43 -22.55
N GLN A 457 -29.85 42.13 -21.59
CA GLN A 457 -29.01 43.32 -21.41
C GLN A 457 -28.41 43.14 -19.99
N GLN A 458 -27.22 43.70 -19.70
CA GLN A 458 -26.56 43.60 -18.37
C GLN A 458 -27.07 44.65 -17.37
N PRO A 459 -26.85 44.42 -16.05
CA PRO A 459 -26.31 45.53 -15.22
C PRO A 459 -25.17 45.13 -14.25
N ARG A 460 -24.06 45.90 -14.41
CA ARG A 460 -23.11 46.57 -13.47
C ARG A 460 -22.43 45.88 -12.23
N PRO A 461 -21.23 46.39 -11.84
CA PRO A 461 -20.21 45.71 -10.99
C PRO A 461 -20.32 46.02 -9.47
N PRO A 462 -19.53 45.34 -8.59
CA PRO A 462 -19.72 45.36 -7.14
C PRO A 462 -18.92 46.46 -6.40
N PRO A 463 -19.25 46.78 -5.13
CA PRO A 463 -18.41 47.60 -4.26
C PRO A 463 -17.31 46.78 -3.52
N PRO A 464 -16.27 47.43 -2.95
CA PRO A 464 -14.99 46.79 -2.64
C PRO A 464 -14.91 46.11 -1.26
N ALA A 465 -13.87 45.29 -1.12
CA ALA A 465 -13.53 44.47 0.05
C ALA A 465 -13.08 45.27 1.29
N ARG A 466 -13.23 44.66 2.47
CA ARG A 466 -12.57 45.02 3.75
C ARG A 466 -12.00 43.76 4.44
N PRO A 467 -10.99 43.90 5.33
CA PRO A 467 -9.84 42.98 5.42
C PRO A 467 -9.98 41.82 6.41
N LEU A 468 -9.06 40.87 6.24
CA LEU A 468 -8.71 39.71 7.08
C LEU A 468 -8.61 40.06 8.57
N GLN A 469 -9.24 39.25 9.45
CA GLN A 469 -8.92 39.20 10.87
C GLN A 469 -7.89 38.10 11.16
N GLN A 470 -6.85 38.48 11.91
CA GLN A 470 -5.69 37.70 12.35
C GLN A 470 -6.06 36.54 13.29
N GLU A 471 -5.30 35.43 13.18
CA GLU A 471 -5.28 34.32 14.13
C GLU A 471 -4.81 34.79 15.52
N GLN A 472 -5.54 34.40 16.56
CA GLN A 472 -5.26 34.75 17.96
C GLN A 472 -4.10 33.92 18.54
N ILE A 473 -3.02 34.60 18.92
CA ILE A 473 -1.97 34.09 19.81
C ILE A 473 -2.55 33.97 21.23
N ARG A 474 -2.42 32.81 21.89
CA ARG A 474 -2.90 32.61 23.28
C ARG A 474 -2.01 33.35 24.28
N PRO A 475 -2.58 33.99 25.31
CA PRO A 475 -1.83 34.82 26.26
C PRO A 475 -0.97 33.96 27.20
N THR A 476 0.28 34.37 27.38
CA THR A 476 1.20 33.88 28.41
C THR A 476 1.08 34.72 29.68
N ASN A 477 1.43 34.14 30.83
CA ASN A 477 1.45 34.82 32.12
C ASN A 477 2.65 35.78 32.19
N SER A 478 2.68 36.68 33.18
CA SER A 478 3.82 37.57 33.47
C SER A 478 5.16 36.85 33.77
N THR A 479 5.13 35.52 33.91
CA THR A 479 6.28 34.64 34.14
C THR A 479 6.66 33.77 32.92
N GLY A 480 6.01 33.96 31.76
CA GLY A 480 6.30 33.20 30.53
C GLY A 480 5.76 31.77 30.50
N VAL A 481 4.96 31.37 31.50
CA VAL A 481 4.31 30.05 31.54
C VAL A 481 3.05 30.06 30.66
N PRO A 482 2.82 29.04 29.81
CA PRO A 482 1.59 28.94 29.01
C PRO A 482 0.36 28.56 29.87
N LYS A 483 -0.82 29.07 29.50
CA LYS A 483 -2.10 28.63 30.08
C LYS A 483 -2.64 27.37 29.41
N CYS A 484 -3.19 26.47 30.23
CA CYS A 484 -3.84 25.25 29.78
C CYS A 484 -5.21 25.52 29.14
N ASN A 485 -5.82 24.51 28.51
CA ASN A 485 -7.19 24.58 27.98
C ASN A 485 -8.28 24.77 29.07
N CYS A 486 -7.93 24.60 30.34
CA CYS A 486 -8.80 24.85 31.48
C CYS A 486 -8.41 26.15 32.24
N ASP A 487 -7.69 27.06 31.58
CA ASP A 487 -7.21 28.36 32.09
C ASP A 487 -6.28 28.32 33.32
N ALA A 488 -5.86 27.14 33.75
CA ALA A 488 -4.86 26.94 34.79
C ALA A 488 -3.42 27.01 34.25
N ASP A 489 -2.47 27.32 35.12
CA ASP A 489 -1.04 27.38 34.75
C ASP A 489 -0.48 25.99 34.44
N ALA A 490 0.25 25.89 33.33
CA ALA A 490 0.89 24.64 32.94
C ALA A 490 2.14 24.36 33.78
N LYS A 491 2.39 23.08 34.06
CA LYS A 491 3.57 22.60 34.79
C LYS A 491 4.64 22.10 33.83
N GLU A 492 5.87 22.60 33.99
CA GLU A 492 7.04 22.12 33.24
C GLU A 492 7.52 20.75 33.77
N LEU A 493 7.82 19.83 32.85
CA LEU A 493 8.34 18.50 33.10
C LEU A 493 9.39 18.12 32.06
N THR A 494 10.26 17.17 32.40
CA THR A 494 11.31 16.66 31.50
C THR A 494 11.09 15.18 31.23
N VAL A 495 11.25 14.76 29.97
CA VAL A 495 11.11 13.35 29.55
C VAL A 495 12.22 12.50 30.18
N LYS A 496 11.84 11.58 31.06
CA LYS A 496 12.78 10.64 31.71
C LYS A 496 12.90 9.29 31.00
N LYS A 497 11.93 8.94 30.15
CA LYS A 497 11.87 7.65 29.45
C LYS A 497 12.90 7.60 28.32
N ASP A 498 13.59 6.47 28.18
CA ASP A 498 14.51 6.22 27.07
C ASP A 498 13.79 6.27 25.72
N GLY A 499 14.34 7.06 24.80
CA GLY A 499 13.79 7.31 23.48
C GLY A 499 14.32 8.62 22.88
N PRO A 500 13.90 8.98 21.64
CA PRO A 500 14.43 10.13 20.90
C PRO A 500 14.27 11.49 21.60
N ASN A 501 13.37 11.59 22.58
CA ASN A 501 13.06 12.83 23.30
C ASN A 501 13.55 12.81 24.77
N LYS A 502 14.37 11.83 25.20
CA LYS A 502 14.89 11.79 26.58
C LYS A 502 15.64 13.07 26.89
N GLY A 503 15.29 13.72 28.01
CA GLY A 503 15.88 14.99 28.44
C GLY A 503 15.18 16.24 27.90
N ARG A 504 14.21 16.15 26.98
CA ARG A 504 13.45 17.32 26.50
C ARG A 504 12.39 17.79 27.51
N SER A 505 12.22 19.11 27.63
CA SER A 505 11.21 19.73 28.52
C SER A 505 9.89 20.03 27.79
N PHE A 506 8.77 19.80 28.48
CA PHE A 506 7.40 20.04 27.99
C PHE A 506 6.50 20.60 29.10
N PHE A 507 5.41 21.26 28.73
CA PHE A 507 4.36 21.74 29.61
C PHE A 507 3.15 20.80 29.56
N ARG A 508 2.54 20.53 30.72
CA ARG A 508 1.23 19.86 30.82
C ARG A 508 0.36 20.46 31.91
N CYS A 509 -0.97 20.23 31.87
CA CYS A 509 -1.85 20.66 32.96
C CYS A 509 -1.50 19.96 34.29
N GLY A 510 -1.37 20.74 35.36
CA GLY A 510 -1.05 20.24 36.71
C GLY A 510 -2.27 19.97 37.59
N ASN A 511 -3.48 20.42 37.20
CA ASN A 511 -4.61 20.58 38.12
C ASN A 511 -5.92 19.90 37.66
N ASN A 512 -5.93 19.17 36.53
CA ASN A 512 -7.13 18.49 36.03
C ASN A 512 -6.78 17.29 35.13
N ASP A 513 -7.23 16.09 35.51
CA ASP A 513 -7.04 14.85 34.73
C ASP A 513 -7.77 14.86 33.38
N ASN A 514 -8.72 15.77 33.18
CA ASN A 514 -9.46 15.92 31.91
C ASN A 514 -8.90 17.03 31.00
N CYS A 515 -7.81 17.70 31.37
CA CYS A 515 -7.20 18.75 30.55
C CYS A 515 -6.02 18.20 29.72
N ASN A 516 -6.25 17.97 28.43
CA ASN A 516 -5.26 17.41 27.50
C ASN A 516 -4.26 18.46 26.96
N PHE A 517 -3.96 19.52 27.71
CA PHE A 517 -2.99 20.52 27.27
C PHE A 517 -1.56 19.94 27.31
N PHE A 518 -0.86 20.03 26.17
CA PHE A 518 0.53 19.63 26.01
C PHE A 518 1.23 20.60 25.04
N ALA A 519 2.44 21.06 25.38
CA ALA A 519 3.29 21.84 24.49
C ALA A 519 4.78 21.58 24.81
N TRP A 520 5.64 21.51 23.80
CA TRP A 520 7.09 21.48 24.04
C TRP A 520 7.58 22.87 24.47
N LYS A 521 8.59 22.94 25.34
CA LYS A 521 9.13 24.21 25.80
C LYS A 521 9.76 25.02 24.66
N ASP A 522 10.39 24.32 23.72
CA ASP A 522 11.08 24.92 22.57
C ASP A 522 10.08 25.57 21.58
N ASP A 523 8.84 25.08 21.54
CA ASP A 523 7.77 25.56 20.66
C ASP A 523 7.04 26.80 21.24
N ALA A 524 7.36 27.20 22.49
CA ALA A 524 6.65 28.24 23.23
C ALA A 524 7.42 29.58 23.35
N THR A 525 8.52 29.75 22.62
CA THR A 525 9.32 31.01 22.62
C THR A 525 9.10 31.83 21.34
N PRO A 526 8.90 33.17 21.42
CA PRO A 526 8.68 33.98 20.25
C PRO A 526 10.01 34.56 19.72
N SER A 527 10.60 33.97 18.67
CA SER A 527 11.38 34.73 17.67
C SER A 527 11.96 33.89 16.52
N ASN A 528 11.73 34.43 15.31
CA ASN A 528 12.39 34.23 14.01
C ASN A 528 11.90 33.16 13.02
N ALA A 529 11.71 33.66 11.80
CA ALA A 529 10.97 33.11 10.68
C ALA A 529 11.65 31.94 9.96
N GLY A 530 10.84 30.97 9.53
CA GLY A 530 11.21 29.89 8.62
C GLY A 530 10.05 28.91 8.48
N GLY A 531 9.19 29.11 7.49
CA GLY A 531 7.92 28.40 7.33
C GLY A 531 8.07 26.89 7.10
N GLY A 532 7.29 26.11 7.85
CA GLY A 532 7.17 24.66 7.69
C GLY A 532 6.09 24.08 8.61
N GLN A 533 4.81 24.35 8.32
CA GLN A 533 3.69 23.81 9.08
C GLN A 533 3.49 22.31 8.81
N ARG A 534 3.60 21.48 9.85
CA ARG A 534 3.02 20.12 9.91
C ARG A 534 2.14 20.04 11.15
N GLN A 535 0.83 19.83 10.94
CA GLN A 535 -0.16 19.57 11.99
C GLN A 535 0.03 18.16 12.55
N PHE A 536 0.12 18.04 13.87
CA PHE A 536 -0.02 16.78 14.62
C PHE A 536 -1.47 16.60 15.04
N GLY A 537 -2.01 15.42 14.75
CA GLY A 537 -3.34 14.98 15.17
C GLY A 537 -3.34 14.44 16.61
N ASP A 538 -4.45 14.70 17.29
CA ASP A 538 -4.78 14.20 18.62
C ASP A 538 -4.89 12.68 18.64
N ASN A 539 -4.15 12.03 19.55
CA ASN A 539 -4.32 10.62 19.90
C ASN A 539 -5.20 10.52 21.16
N GLN A 540 -6.45 10.08 21.00
CA GLN A 540 -7.28 9.62 22.12
C GLN A 540 -6.83 8.22 22.56
N ALA A 541 -6.35 8.11 23.81
CA ALA A 541 -6.17 6.85 24.49
C ALA A 541 -7.43 6.54 25.33
N ASN A 542 -8.13 5.46 24.98
CA ASN A 542 -9.25 4.91 25.74
C ASN A 542 -8.74 4.22 27.02
N SER A 543 -9.18 4.71 28.18
CA SER A 543 -9.10 4.00 29.46
C SER A 543 -10.49 3.52 29.90
N PHE A 544 -10.78 2.23 29.74
CA PHE A 544 -11.97 1.61 30.33
C PHE A 544 -11.61 0.83 31.60
N ARG A 545 -12.16 1.29 32.73
CA ARG A 545 -12.11 0.60 34.02
C ARG A 545 -13.11 -0.57 34.02
N LYS A 546 -12.65 -1.75 34.46
CA LYS A 546 -13.48 -2.91 34.80
C LYS A 546 -14.50 -2.55 35.89
N ARG A 547 -15.78 -2.78 35.62
CA ARG A 547 -16.82 -2.97 36.65
C ARG A 547 -17.23 -4.43 36.60
N ARG A 548 -16.96 -5.17 37.69
CA ARG A 548 -17.48 -6.51 37.91
C ARG A 548 -18.97 -6.39 38.21
N GLN A 549 -19.79 -7.05 37.40
CA GLN A 549 -21.10 -7.52 37.83
C GLN A 549 -21.35 -8.85 37.14
N SER A 550 -21.50 -9.88 37.96
CA SER A 550 -21.86 -11.24 37.59
C SER A 550 -23.32 -11.24 37.14
N ASP A 551 -23.60 -11.83 35.99
CA ASP A 551 -24.82 -12.60 35.76
C ASP A 551 -24.50 -13.68 34.74
N ASN A 552 -24.76 -14.93 35.16
CA ASN A 552 -24.71 -16.12 34.33
C ASN A 552 -25.92 -16.08 33.39
N ASP A 553 -25.70 -16.24 32.09
CA ASP A 553 -26.59 -17.03 31.24
C ASP A 553 -25.84 -17.49 30.00
N ASP A 554 -25.81 -18.81 29.87
CA ASP A 554 -25.16 -19.60 28.83
C ASP A 554 -26.13 -19.69 27.64
N ASP A 555 -25.79 -19.07 26.51
CA ASP A 555 -26.54 -19.27 25.26
C ASP A 555 -25.56 -19.25 24.08
N THR A 556 -24.90 -20.41 23.86
CA THR A 556 -24.08 -20.70 22.69
C THR A 556 -24.94 -20.74 21.43
N LYS A 557 -25.23 -19.58 20.83
CA LYS A 557 -25.69 -19.49 19.44
C LYS A 557 -24.48 -19.23 18.52
N GLN A 558 -24.04 -20.27 17.82
CA GLN A 558 -23.12 -20.17 16.68
C GLN A 558 -23.70 -19.20 15.64
N ARG A 559 -22.94 -18.15 15.30
CA ARG A 559 -23.39 -17.07 14.41
C ARG A 559 -23.15 -17.48 12.96
N LYS A 560 -24.23 -17.57 12.19
CA LYS A 560 -24.17 -17.88 10.75
C LYS A 560 -23.60 -16.70 9.94
N CYS A 561 -22.68 -16.99 9.01
CA CYS A 561 -22.11 -16.02 8.06
C CYS A 561 -23.20 -15.44 7.13
N GLY A 562 -23.24 -14.11 6.98
CA GLY A 562 -24.26 -13.41 6.18
C GLY A 562 -24.15 -13.63 4.66
N LEU A 563 -22.98 -14.04 4.18
CA LEU A 563 -22.71 -14.26 2.75
C LEU A 563 -23.01 -15.69 2.29
N CYS A 564 -22.68 -16.69 3.11
CA CYS A 564 -22.83 -18.12 2.75
C CYS A 564 -23.81 -18.91 3.63
N LYS A 565 -24.38 -18.29 4.67
CA LYS A 565 -25.37 -18.86 5.62
C LYS A 565 -24.90 -20.08 6.42
N GLN A 566 -23.60 -20.41 6.42
CA GLN A 566 -23.00 -21.47 7.25
C GLN A 566 -22.77 -21.00 8.69
N ALA A 567 -22.90 -21.92 9.66
CA ALA A 567 -22.91 -21.68 11.11
C ALA A 567 -21.53 -21.56 11.75
#